data_AF-A0A556AYT5-F1
#
_entry.id   AF-A0A556AYT5-F1
#
_cell.length_a   1.000
_cell.length_b   1.000
_cell.length_c   1.000
_cell.angle_alpha   90.00
_cell.angle_beta   90.00
_cell.angle_gamma   90.00
#
_symmetry.space_group_name_H-M   'P 1'
#
loop_
_entity.id
_entity.type
_entity.pdbx_description
1 polymer ?
#
loop_
_entity_poly.entity_id
_entity_poly.type
_entity_poly.pdbx_seq_one_letter_code
_entity_poly.pdbx_strand_id
1 'polypeptide(L)'
;MILVLPGALPPAAAAAEIARRLPETSPTLAHWLSLAAAEVRELPLAEYACTPLQAWLLERAGYVPPDGAPLGAGWSVIEAGAASSHDAGQPIWLADLAHLHVSQQGVTLLDPAALRLTDEDAGRLIEIAQPLLSEVGIAARLVGPARLRVVLPAGVAPYAPTPQAATGREVQTWWSLDPASRPWRRVLNLVQMAWHDDPANAARAQAGLPPVNSLWLFGGGRAADFASPERMTQADGPPPTAPVIDARLEAPAAAGDWLRWLQELARLDQERLAPLAARLQARGARPLRLVLTGESRLATLDISPVQGWRRLLRPRRHDWHAWYTAR
;
A
#
# COMPACT_ATOMS: atom_id res chain seq x y z
N MET A 1 -10.67 14.93 13.32
CA MET A 1 -10.83 14.24 12.02
C MET A 1 -9.46 13.81 11.55
N ILE A 2 -9.35 12.75 10.75
CA ILE A 2 -8.08 12.32 10.16
C ILE A 2 -8.23 12.35 8.64
N LEU A 3 -7.33 13.06 7.97
CA LEU A 3 -7.19 13.08 6.51
C LEU A 3 -5.83 12.48 6.16
N VAL A 4 -5.83 11.46 5.30
CA VAL A 4 -4.63 10.81 4.79
C VAL A 4 -4.50 11.14 3.31
N LEU A 5 -3.32 11.59 2.90
CA LEU A 5 -2.98 11.95 1.52
C LEU A 5 -1.82 11.05 1.03
N PRO A 6 -2.13 9.87 0.48
CA PRO A 6 -1.12 9.01 -0.13
C PRO A 6 -0.46 9.68 -1.34
N GLY A 7 0.86 9.56 -1.46
CA GLY A 7 1.65 10.19 -2.54
C GLY A 7 1.91 11.67 -2.34
N ALA A 8 1.57 12.24 -1.17
CA ALA A 8 1.79 13.65 -0.86
C ALA A 8 3.21 13.98 -0.37
N LEU A 9 4.05 12.97 -0.11
CA LEU A 9 5.49 13.17 0.14
C LEU A 9 6.29 12.70 -1.09
N PRO A 10 6.73 13.63 -1.96
CA PRO A 10 7.50 13.28 -3.14
C PRO A 10 8.90 12.76 -2.77
N PRO A 11 9.53 11.96 -3.65
CA PRO A 11 10.91 11.51 -3.46
C PRO A 11 11.88 12.70 -3.51
N ALA A 12 13.05 12.54 -2.91
CA ALA A 12 14.04 13.61 -2.75
C ALA A 12 14.41 14.31 -4.08
N ALA A 13 14.40 13.58 -5.20
CA ALA A 13 14.70 14.13 -6.53
C ALA A 13 13.69 15.19 -6.99
N ALA A 14 12.43 15.09 -6.58
CA ALA A 14 11.35 16.01 -6.97
C ALA A 14 10.95 16.97 -5.84
N ALA A 15 11.27 16.63 -4.58
CA ALA A 15 10.75 17.33 -3.41
C ALA A 15 11.10 18.82 -3.35
N ALA A 16 12.33 19.20 -3.73
CA ALA A 16 12.75 20.61 -3.67
C ALA A 16 11.97 21.51 -4.67
N GLU A 17 11.75 21.03 -5.89
CA GLU A 17 10.98 21.79 -6.89
C GLU A 17 9.50 21.83 -6.53
N ILE A 18 8.93 20.71 -6.06
CA ILE A 18 7.54 20.65 -5.61
C ILE A 18 7.31 21.58 -4.42
N ALA A 19 8.23 21.60 -3.45
CA ALA A 19 8.11 22.47 -2.28
C ALA A 19 8.08 23.96 -2.67
N ARG A 20 8.85 24.38 -3.70
CA ARG A 20 8.81 25.75 -4.21
C ARG A 20 7.46 26.14 -4.80
N ARG A 21 6.79 25.20 -5.49
CA ARG A 21 5.50 25.44 -6.16
C ARG A 21 4.30 25.28 -5.24
N LEU A 22 4.49 24.67 -4.06
CA LEU A 22 3.41 24.34 -3.14
C LEU A 22 2.57 25.55 -2.71
N PRO A 23 3.14 26.73 -2.36
CA PRO A 23 2.34 27.89 -1.97
C PRO A 23 1.39 28.41 -3.06
N GLU A 24 1.77 28.26 -4.33
CA GLU A 24 0.96 28.67 -5.48
C GLU A 24 -0.07 27.59 -5.86
N THR A 25 0.35 26.32 -5.80
CA THR A 25 -0.46 25.17 -6.24
C THR A 25 -1.49 24.77 -5.19
N SER A 26 -1.08 24.74 -3.92
CA SER A 26 -1.86 24.27 -2.76
C SER A 26 -1.63 25.19 -1.57
N PRO A 27 -2.19 26.42 -1.62
CA PRO A 27 -1.95 27.43 -0.59
C PRO A 27 -2.43 26.96 0.79
N THR A 28 -3.50 26.16 0.87
CA THR A 28 -4.01 25.63 2.13
C THR A 28 -3.04 24.62 2.73
N LEU A 29 -2.54 23.68 1.93
CA LEU A 29 -1.54 22.72 2.39
C LEU A 29 -0.27 23.43 2.85
N ALA A 30 0.30 24.31 2.02
CA ALA A 30 1.50 25.07 2.37
C ALA A 30 1.33 25.88 3.66
N HIS A 31 0.14 26.47 3.86
CA HIS A 31 -0.20 27.14 5.10
C HIS A 31 -0.18 26.18 6.31
N TRP A 32 -0.82 25.02 6.22
CA TRP A 32 -0.81 24.02 7.29
C TRP A 32 0.59 23.49 7.61
N LEU A 33 1.41 23.21 6.59
CA LEU A 33 2.81 22.79 6.78
C LEU A 33 3.62 23.85 7.53
N SER A 34 3.35 25.14 7.27
CA SER A 34 4.04 26.24 7.96
C SER A 34 3.62 26.44 9.42
N LEU A 35 2.44 25.94 9.83
CA LEU A 35 1.86 26.20 11.15
C LEU A 35 2.02 25.06 12.14
N ALA A 36 2.20 23.82 11.66
CA ALA A 36 2.28 22.64 12.50
C ALA A 36 3.68 22.02 12.46
N ALA A 37 4.15 21.56 13.62
CA ALA A 37 5.28 20.65 13.67
C ALA A 37 4.86 19.32 13.04
N ALA A 38 5.73 18.77 12.19
CA ALA A 38 5.55 17.46 11.61
C ALA A 38 6.32 16.42 12.43
N GLU A 39 5.67 15.31 12.74
CA GLU A 39 6.34 14.08 13.14
C GLU A 39 6.61 13.27 11.88
N VAL A 40 7.89 13.13 11.52
CA VAL A 40 8.31 12.36 10.34
C VAL A 40 8.92 11.04 10.78
N ARG A 41 8.49 9.97 10.12
CA ARG A 41 8.97 8.61 10.38
C ARG A 41 9.42 7.98 9.06
N GLU A 42 10.65 7.48 9.07
CA GLU A 42 11.15 6.62 8.01
C GLU A 42 10.60 5.20 8.20
N LEU A 43 10.23 4.58 7.09
CA LEU A 43 9.58 3.29 6.97
C LEU A 43 10.28 2.52 5.84
N PRO A 44 11.54 2.10 6.04
CA PRO A 44 12.29 1.41 5.00
C PRO A 44 11.61 0.10 4.62
N LEU A 45 11.44 -0.12 3.32
CA LEU A 45 10.74 -1.29 2.79
C LEU A 45 11.32 -2.62 3.28
N ALA A 46 12.65 -2.71 3.43
CA ALA A 46 13.33 -3.91 3.89
C ALA A 46 12.90 -4.36 5.31
N GLU A 47 12.43 -3.43 6.14
CA GLU A 47 11.96 -3.71 7.51
C GLU A 47 10.44 -3.87 7.56
N TYR A 48 9.71 -2.99 6.87
CA TYR A 48 8.25 -2.92 6.98
C TYR A 48 7.52 -3.84 5.99
N ALA A 49 8.13 -4.19 4.86
CA ALA A 49 7.56 -5.01 3.79
C ALA A 49 6.15 -4.56 3.33
N CYS A 50 5.84 -3.27 3.43
CA CYS A 50 4.58 -2.68 2.97
C CYS A 50 4.77 -1.19 2.67
N THR A 51 3.77 -0.55 2.05
CA THR A 51 3.83 0.90 1.79
C THR A 51 3.63 1.68 3.09
N PRO A 52 4.11 2.93 3.19
CA PRO A 52 3.85 3.79 4.35
C PRO A 52 2.36 3.97 4.70
N LEU A 53 1.47 3.96 3.70
CA LEU A 53 0.02 3.98 3.93
C LEU A 53 -0.46 2.69 4.62
N GLN A 54 -0.02 1.54 4.12
CA GLN A 54 -0.38 0.23 4.70
C GLN A 54 0.16 0.09 6.11
N ALA A 55 1.42 0.50 6.35
CA ALA A 55 2.02 0.54 7.68
C ALA A 55 1.18 1.37 8.66
N TRP A 56 0.81 2.59 8.27
CA TRP A 56 -0.03 3.47 9.09
C TRP A 56 -1.42 2.87 9.38
N LEU A 57 -2.03 2.20 8.40
CA LEU A 57 -3.32 1.52 8.58
C LEU A 57 -3.21 0.32 9.53
N LEU A 58 -2.13 -0.46 9.43
CA LEU A 58 -1.85 -1.60 10.31
C LEU A 58 -1.62 -1.17 11.76
N GLU A 59 -0.80 -0.14 11.97
CA GLU A 59 -0.57 0.44 13.30
C GLU A 59 -1.87 0.99 13.90
N ARG A 60 -2.69 1.66 13.09
CA ARG A 60 -4.01 2.17 13.51
C ARG A 60 -4.98 1.04 13.87
N ALA A 61 -4.89 -0.09 13.18
CA ALA A 61 -5.65 -1.30 13.51
C ALA A 61 -5.10 -2.02 14.75
N GLY A 62 -3.97 -1.56 15.29
CA GLY A 62 -3.31 -2.15 16.46
C GLY A 62 -2.65 -3.49 16.13
N TYR A 63 -2.20 -3.70 14.89
CA TYR A 63 -1.43 -4.87 14.51
C TYR A 63 -0.04 -4.82 15.12
N VAL A 64 0.36 -5.90 15.77
CA VAL A 64 1.72 -6.12 16.29
C VAL A 64 2.24 -7.39 15.65
N PRO A 65 3.24 -7.32 14.75
CA PRO A 65 3.74 -8.51 14.09
C PRO A 65 4.38 -9.46 15.11
N PRO A 66 4.22 -10.78 14.94
CA PRO A 66 4.96 -11.76 15.74
C PRO A 66 6.46 -11.63 15.48
N ASP A 67 7.29 -12.08 16.43
CA ASP A 67 8.75 -11.99 16.35
C ASP A 67 9.28 -12.52 15.00
N GLY A 68 10.06 -11.68 14.32
CA GLY A 68 10.67 -12.00 13.03
C GLY A 68 9.79 -11.79 11.79
N ALA A 69 8.50 -11.48 11.95
CA ALA A 69 7.64 -11.10 10.82
C ALA A 69 7.69 -9.58 10.57
N PRO A 70 7.66 -9.12 9.30
CA PRO A 70 7.56 -7.70 9.00
C PRO A 70 6.15 -7.17 9.29
N LEU A 71 6.02 -5.85 9.50
CA LEU A 71 4.71 -5.21 9.72
C LEU A 71 3.72 -5.54 8.59
N GLY A 72 4.19 -5.54 7.35
CA GLY A 72 3.39 -5.83 6.15
C GLY A 72 2.71 -7.20 6.12
N ALA A 73 3.16 -8.15 6.96
CA ALA A 73 2.52 -9.47 7.06
C ALA A 73 1.03 -9.37 7.44
N GLY A 74 0.66 -8.37 8.26
CA GLY A 74 -0.72 -8.14 8.69
C GLY A 74 -1.63 -7.61 7.59
N TRP A 75 -1.08 -7.11 6.47
CA TRP A 75 -1.88 -6.54 5.38
C TRP A 75 -2.85 -7.56 4.79
N SER A 76 -2.42 -8.82 4.70
CA SER A 76 -3.24 -9.95 4.27
C SER A 76 -4.51 -10.15 5.09
N VAL A 77 -4.47 -9.83 6.39
CA VAL A 77 -5.62 -9.95 7.29
C VAL A 77 -6.64 -8.84 7.02
N ILE A 78 -6.17 -7.61 6.79
CA ILE A 78 -7.02 -6.47 6.41
C ILE A 78 -7.71 -6.75 5.07
N GLU A 79 -6.95 -7.22 4.07
CA GLU A 79 -7.46 -7.53 2.73
C GLU A 79 -8.45 -8.72 2.73
N ALA A 80 -8.23 -9.72 3.59
CA ALA A 80 -9.15 -10.83 3.72
C ALA A 80 -10.49 -10.43 4.38
N GLY A 81 -10.50 -9.39 5.22
CA GLY A 81 -11.68 -8.90 5.93
C GLY A 81 -12.40 -10.01 6.71
N ALA A 82 -13.74 -9.91 6.81
CA ALA A 82 -14.58 -10.86 7.54
C ALA A 82 -14.53 -12.30 7.00
N ALA A 83 -14.03 -12.51 5.78
CA ALA A 83 -13.78 -13.85 5.24
C ALA A 83 -12.63 -14.58 5.99
N SER A 84 -11.96 -13.91 6.93
CA SER A 84 -11.00 -14.50 7.86
C SER A 84 -11.62 -15.19 9.09
N SER A 85 -12.93 -15.03 9.33
CA SER A 85 -13.64 -15.53 10.52
C SER A 85 -13.45 -17.01 10.86
N HIS A 86 -13.24 -17.86 9.85
CA HIS A 86 -13.14 -19.31 10.04
C HIS A 86 -11.71 -19.80 10.35
N ASP A 87 -10.71 -18.93 10.18
CA ASP A 87 -9.28 -19.24 10.33
C ASP A 87 -8.66 -18.50 11.52
N ALA A 88 -9.46 -18.24 12.58
CA ALA A 88 -9.01 -17.56 13.78
C ALA A 88 -7.78 -18.27 14.39
N GLY A 89 -6.60 -17.66 14.25
CA GLY A 89 -5.33 -18.18 14.77
C GLY A 89 -4.36 -18.73 13.71
N GLN A 90 -4.78 -18.92 12.46
CA GLN A 90 -3.89 -19.30 11.36
C GLN A 90 -3.34 -18.06 10.62
N PRO A 91 -2.10 -18.11 10.13
CA PRO A 91 -1.57 -17.04 9.29
C PRO A 91 -2.33 -16.97 7.97
N ILE A 92 -2.69 -15.76 7.56
CA ILE A 92 -3.38 -15.51 6.29
C ILE A 92 -2.34 -15.22 5.23
N TRP A 93 -2.29 -16.04 4.19
CA TRP A 93 -1.42 -15.82 3.04
C TRP A 93 -2.26 -15.57 1.79
N LEU A 94 -1.84 -14.57 1.02
CA LEU A 94 -2.46 -14.19 -0.24
C LEU A 94 -1.44 -14.31 -1.37
N ALA A 95 -1.89 -14.76 -2.54
CA ALA A 95 -1.08 -14.80 -3.75
C ALA A 95 -1.82 -14.14 -4.91
N ASP A 96 -1.20 -13.11 -5.51
CA ASP A 96 -1.75 -12.38 -6.64
C ASP A 96 -1.17 -12.91 -7.95
N LEU A 97 -2.00 -13.03 -9.00
CA LEU A 97 -1.48 -13.20 -10.35
C LEU A 97 -0.60 -12.00 -10.70
N ALA A 98 0.60 -12.27 -11.21
CA ALA A 98 1.62 -11.26 -11.40
C ALA A 98 2.29 -11.35 -12.78
N HIS A 99 2.80 -10.21 -13.24
CA HIS A 99 3.79 -10.15 -14.31
C HIS A 99 5.12 -9.68 -13.74
N LEU A 100 6.14 -10.50 -13.94
CA LEU A 100 7.52 -10.17 -13.67
C LEU A 100 8.17 -9.75 -14.98
N HIS A 101 8.55 -8.48 -15.05
CA HIS A 101 9.19 -7.89 -16.21
C HIS A 101 10.70 -8.09 -16.11
N VAL A 102 11.28 -8.74 -17.11
CA VAL A 102 12.73 -8.96 -17.22
C VAL A 102 13.33 -7.88 -18.12
N SER A 103 14.30 -7.15 -17.59
CA SER A 103 15.05 -6.12 -18.31
C SER A 103 16.56 -6.30 -18.10
N GLN A 104 17.37 -5.47 -18.74
CA GLN A 104 18.82 -5.43 -18.49
C GLN A 104 19.17 -5.05 -17.05
N GLN A 105 18.26 -4.38 -16.34
CA GLN A 105 18.46 -3.92 -14.96
C GLN A 105 17.99 -4.96 -13.92
N GLY A 106 17.47 -6.10 -14.36
CA GLY A 106 16.96 -7.16 -13.49
C GLY A 106 15.48 -7.46 -13.70
N VAL A 107 14.89 -8.15 -12.72
CA VAL A 107 13.49 -8.61 -12.73
C VAL A 107 12.68 -7.73 -11.80
N THR A 108 11.62 -7.11 -12.31
CA THR A 108 10.75 -6.20 -11.54
C THR A 108 9.31 -6.68 -11.53
N LEU A 109 8.58 -6.40 -10.45
CA LEU A 109 7.14 -6.64 -10.39
C LEU A 109 6.41 -5.51 -11.11
N LEU A 110 5.59 -5.85 -12.10
CA LEU A 110 4.69 -4.89 -12.73
C LEU A 110 3.55 -4.54 -11.77
N ASP A 111 3.09 -3.28 -11.82
CA ASP A 111 1.88 -2.86 -11.12
C ASP A 111 0.70 -3.80 -11.46
N PRO A 112 0.06 -4.46 -10.46
CA PRO A 112 -1.10 -5.30 -10.70
C PRO A 112 -2.22 -4.62 -11.49
N ALA A 113 -2.41 -3.30 -11.35
CA ALA A 113 -3.43 -2.57 -12.11
C ALA A 113 -3.11 -2.53 -13.62
N ALA A 114 -1.84 -2.54 -14.00
CA ALA A 114 -1.40 -2.55 -15.40
C ALA A 114 -1.65 -3.89 -16.10
N LEU A 115 -1.86 -4.98 -15.35
CA LEU A 115 -2.25 -6.27 -15.93
C LEU A 115 -3.63 -6.20 -16.59
N ARG A 116 -4.55 -5.35 -16.10
CA ARG A 116 -5.93 -5.26 -16.62
C ARG A 116 -6.59 -6.63 -16.78
N LEU A 117 -6.41 -7.50 -15.78
CA LEU A 117 -6.97 -8.85 -15.79
C LEU A 117 -8.50 -8.79 -15.77
N THR A 118 -9.11 -9.58 -16.65
CA THR A 118 -10.54 -9.88 -16.57
C THR A 118 -10.77 -11.05 -15.64
N ASP A 119 -12.01 -11.22 -15.15
CA ASP A 119 -12.37 -12.39 -14.34
C ASP A 119 -12.19 -13.70 -15.12
N GLU A 120 -12.40 -13.67 -16.43
CA GLU A 120 -12.20 -14.81 -17.33
C GLU A 120 -10.72 -15.19 -17.44
N ASP A 121 -9.83 -14.22 -17.72
CA ASP A 121 -8.38 -14.44 -17.75
C ASP A 121 -7.89 -15.01 -16.42
N ALA A 122 -8.31 -14.39 -15.31
CA ALA A 122 -7.91 -14.79 -13.97
C ALA A 122 -8.40 -16.21 -13.64
N GLY A 123 -9.67 -16.52 -13.95
CA GLY A 123 -10.25 -17.84 -13.74
C GLY A 123 -9.48 -18.93 -14.49
N ARG A 124 -9.23 -18.73 -15.79
CA ARG A 124 -8.51 -19.68 -16.65
C ARG A 124 -7.10 -19.97 -16.14
N LEU A 125 -6.34 -18.92 -15.80
CA LEU A 125 -4.97 -19.07 -15.30
C LEU A 125 -4.93 -19.75 -13.93
N ILE A 126 -5.91 -19.49 -13.07
CA ILE A 126 -6.01 -20.09 -11.73
C ILE A 126 -6.38 -21.57 -11.82
N GLU A 127 -7.28 -21.95 -12.73
CA GLU A 127 -7.61 -23.36 -13.01
C GLU A 127 -6.37 -24.17 -13.38
N ILE A 128 -5.45 -23.59 -14.14
CA ILE A 128 -4.16 -24.23 -14.49
C ILE A 128 -3.25 -24.33 -13.26
N ALA A 129 -3.18 -23.26 -12.45
CA ALA A 129 -2.27 -23.21 -11.31
C ALA A 129 -2.71 -24.11 -10.14
N GLN A 130 -4.01 -24.38 -9.98
CA GLN A 130 -4.55 -25.11 -8.84
C GLN A 130 -4.01 -26.55 -8.67
N PRO A 131 -3.93 -27.41 -9.71
CA PRO A 131 -3.28 -28.71 -9.57
C PRO A 131 -1.77 -28.61 -9.29
N LEU A 132 -1.08 -27.59 -9.83
CA LEU A 132 0.36 -27.37 -9.62
C LEU A 132 0.68 -26.94 -8.17
N LEU A 133 -0.17 -26.10 -7.59
CA LEU A 133 -0.13 -25.74 -6.18
C LEU A 133 -0.36 -26.96 -5.29
N SER A 134 -1.34 -27.80 -5.66
CA SER A 134 -1.66 -29.02 -4.91
C SER A 134 -0.51 -30.04 -4.93
N GLU A 135 0.21 -30.17 -6.05
CA GLU A 135 1.38 -31.07 -6.19
C GLU A 135 2.48 -30.78 -5.15
N VAL A 136 2.65 -29.52 -4.77
CA VAL A 136 3.65 -29.09 -3.77
C VAL A 136 3.07 -28.90 -2.37
N GLY A 137 1.83 -29.35 -2.14
CA GLY A 137 1.17 -29.29 -0.83
C GLY A 137 0.63 -27.90 -0.46
N ILE A 138 0.42 -27.01 -1.44
CA ILE A 138 -0.19 -25.69 -1.22
C ILE A 138 -1.67 -25.78 -1.59
N ALA A 139 -2.54 -25.66 -0.59
CA ALA A 139 -3.97 -25.49 -0.86
C ALA A 139 -4.23 -24.04 -1.27
N ALA A 140 -5.05 -23.83 -2.29
CA ALA A 140 -5.40 -22.49 -2.78
C ALA A 140 -6.89 -22.37 -3.08
N ARG A 141 -7.45 -21.22 -2.74
CA ARG A 141 -8.85 -20.85 -3.00
C ARG A 141 -8.94 -19.44 -3.55
N LEU A 142 -9.72 -19.25 -4.61
CA LEU A 142 -10.01 -17.93 -5.16
C LEU A 142 -10.79 -17.07 -4.14
N VAL A 143 -10.33 -15.85 -3.89
CA VAL A 143 -10.96 -14.90 -2.95
C VAL A 143 -11.24 -13.51 -3.56
N GLY A 144 -10.87 -13.30 -4.81
CA GLY A 144 -11.12 -12.07 -5.56
C GLY A 144 -10.62 -12.18 -6.99
N PRO A 145 -10.81 -11.14 -7.81
CA PRO A 145 -10.25 -11.10 -9.16
C PRO A 145 -8.73 -11.21 -9.07
N ALA A 146 -8.16 -12.25 -9.68
CA ALA A 146 -6.72 -12.50 -9.71
C ALA A 146 -6.03 -12.77 -8.34
N ARG A 147 -6.78 -13.09 -7.27
CA ARG A 147 -6.21 -13.31 -5.94
C ARG A 147 -6.61 -14.64 -5.31
N LEU A 148 -5.60 -15.39 -4.87
CA LEU A 148 -5.74 -16.63 -4.14
C LEU A 148 -5.49 -16.42 -2.65
N ARG A 149 -6.31 -17.06 -1.81
CA ARG A 149 -5.93 -17.39 -0.43
C ARG A 149 -5.20 -18.73 -0.47
N VAL A 150 -4.00 -18.77 0.10
CA VAL A 150 -3.17 -19.97 0.09
C VAL A 150 -2.91 -20.47 1.51
N VAL A 151 -2.81 -21.78 1.66
CA VAL A 151 -2.33 -22.44 2.88
C VAL A 151 -1.00 -23.07 2.53
N LEU A 152 0.06 -22.55 3.13
CA LEU A 152 1.42 -23.03 2.90
C LEU A 152 1.71 -24.26 3.77
N PRO A 153 2.59 -25.18 3.34
CA PRO A 153 3.09 -26.25 4.18
C PRO A 153 3.74 -25.72 5.47
N ALA A 154 3.71 -26.51 6.54
CA ALA A 154 4.31 -26.13 7.81
C ALA A 154 5.80 -25.76 7.65
N GLY A 155 6.21 -24.64 8.25
CA GLY A 155 7.58 -24.12 8.18
C GLY A 155 7.91 -23.33 6.91
N VAL A 156 7.00 -23.21 5.95
CA VAL A 156 7.16 -22.38 4.75
C VAL A 156 6.65 -20.96 5.05
N ALA A 157 7.55 -19.99 5.06
CA ALA A 157 7.23 -18.56 5.26
C ALA A 157 8.12 -17.66 4.38
N PRO A 158 7.97 -17.71 3.04
CA PRO A 158 8.68 -16.81 2.15
C PRO A 158 8.06 -15.41 2.29
N TYR A 159 8.64 -14.59 3.17
CA TYR A 159 8.20 -13.20 3.30
C TYR A 159 8.59 -12.41 2.05
N ALA A 160 7.60 -11.79 1.43
CA ALA A 160 7.79 -10.74 0.45
C ALA A 160 6.93 -9.53 0.80
N PRO A 161 7.30 -8.33 0.34
CA PRO A 161 6.47 -7.15 0.54
C PRO A 161 5.08 -7.28 -0.08
N THR A 162 4.15 -6.44 0.38
CA THR A 162 2.85 -6.30 -0.28
C THR A 162 3.03 -5.93 -1.77
N PRO A 163 2.11 -6.34 -2.66
CA PRO A 163 2.25 -6.10 -4.10
C PRO A 163 2.54 -4.64 -4.45
N GLN A 164 1.80 -3.70 -3.83
CA GLN A 164 1.97 -2.27 -4.04
C GLN A 164 3.34 -1.76 -3.62
N ALA A 165 3.95 -2.34 -2.58
CA ALA A 165 5.26 -1.92 -2.10
C ALA A 165 6.41 -2.49 -2.96
N ALA A 166 6.18 -3.63 -3.61
CA ALA A 166 7.13 -4.31 -4.48
C ALA A 166 7.10 -3.80 -5.94
N THR A 167 6.03 -3.15 -6.38
CA THR A 167 5.89 -2.59 -7.73
C THR A 167 7.11 -1.78 -8.16
N GLY A 168 7.65 -2.07 -9.35
CA GLY A 168 8.78 -1.37 -9.95
C GLY A 168 10.14 -1.63 -9.29
N ARG A 169 10.20 -2.50 -8.27
CA ARG A 169 11.44 -2.85 -7.57
C ARG A 169 11.97 -4.21 -7.99
N GLU A 170 13.27 -4.40 -7.79
CA GLU A 170 13.92 -5.67 -8.07
C GLU A 170 13.40 -6.78 -7.15
N VAL A 171 12.92 -7.86 -7.78
CA VAL A 171 12.25 -8.97 -7.10
C VAL A 171 13.23 -9.94 -6.43
N GLN A 172 14.46 -10.03 -6.94
CA GLN A 172 15.47 -10.96 -6.40
C GLN A 172 15.76 -10.74 -4.91
N THR A 173 15.61 -9.49 -4.44
CA THR A 173 15.75 -9.10 -3.02
C THR A 173 14.77 -9.84 -2.09
N TRP A 174 13.64 -10.32 -2.63
CA TRP A 174 12.54 -10.90 -1.84
C TRP A 174 12.40 -12.41 -2.03
N TRP A 175 13.11 -13.01 -2.99
CA TRP A 175 13.11 -14.46 -3.20
C TRP A 175 14.18 -15.15 -2.35
N SER A 176 13.81 -15.48 -1.11
CA SER A 176 14.65 -16.28 -0.24
C SER A 176 15.07 -17.60 -0.92
N LEU A 177 16.39 -17.84 -0.92
CA LEU A 177 17.00 -19.09 -1.40
C LEU A 177 16.97 -20.20 -0.35
N ASP A 178 16.42 -19.92 0.83
CA ASP A 178 16.41 -20.85 1.94
C ASP A 178 15.65 -22.14 1.58
N PRO A 179 16.02 -23.28 2.20
CA PRO A 179 15.32 -24.54 2.00
C PRO A 179 13.82 -24.46 2.29
N ALA A 180 13.41 -23.63 3.26
CA ALA A 180 12.01 -23.41 3.62
C ALA A 180 11.17 -22.81 2.48
N SER A 181 11.79 -22.03 1.59
CA SER A 181 11.12 -21.41 0.44
C SER A 181 11.04 -22.31 -0.79
N ARG A 182 11.58 -23.54 -0.74
CA ARG A 182 11.63 -24.47 -1.88
C ARG A 182 10.25 -24.82 -2.45
N PRO A 183 9.21 -25.15 -1.65
CA PRO A 183 7.90 -25.47 -2.19
C PRO A 183 7.31 -24.33 -3.00
N TRP A 184 7.43 -23.10 -2.51
CA TRP A 184 6.99 -21.90 -3.22
C TRP A 184 7.78 -21.67 -4.51
N ARG A 185 9.12 -21.75 -4.48
CA ARG A 185 9.93 -21.61 -5.70
C ARG A 185 9.62 -22.68 -6.76
N ARG A 186 9.35 -23.91 -6.32
CA ARG A 186 8.92 -24.98 -7.23
C ARG A 186 7.60 -24.64 -7.90
N VAL A 187 6.61 -24.13 -7.16
CA VAL A 187 5.32 -23.77 -7.78
C VAL A 187 5.46 -22.62 -8.77
N LEU A 188 6.27 -21.60 -8.46
CA LEU A 188 6.53 -20.48 -9.38
C LEU A 188 7.08 -20.96 -10.73
N ASN A 189 8.03 -21.89 -10.72
CA ASN A 189 8.57 -22.47 -11.95
C ASN A 189 7.51 -23.26 -12.73
N LEU A 190 6.69 -24.07 -12.04
CA LEU A 190 5.65 -24.88 -12.67
C LEU A 190 4.58 -23.99 -13.32
N VAL A 191 4.06 -22.99 -12.59
CA VAL A 191 3.04 -22.08 -13.15
C VAL A 191 3.58 -21.25 -14.29
N GLN A 192 4.84 -20.78 -14.20
CA GLN A 192 5.48 -20.03 -15.28
C GLN A 192 5.56 -20.86 -16.57
N MET A 193 5.99 -22.13 -16.47
CA MET A 193 6.02 -23.04 -17.62
C MET A 193 4.63 -23.30 -18.18
N ALA A 194 3.64 -23.58 -17.32
CA ALA A 194 2.29 -23.90 -17.75
C ALA A 194 1.57 -22.71 -18.40
N TRP A 195 1.83 -21.49 -17.93
CA TRP A 195 1.22 -20.27 -18.46
C TRP A 195 1.91 -19.70 -19.70
N HIS A 196 3.16 -20.07 -19.97
CA HIS A 196 3.91 -19.53 -21.11
C HIS A 196 3.18 -19.74 -22.44
N ASP A 197 2.64 -20.94 -22.66
CA ASP A 197 1.98 -21.33 -23.92
C ASP A 197 0.44 -21.31 -23.82
N ASP A 198 -0.13 -20.76 -22.74
CA ASP A 198 -1.58 -20.80 -22.55
C ASP A 198 -2.31 -19.81 -23.50
N PRO A 199 -3.44 -20.22 -24.12
CA PRO A 199 -4.22 -19.34 -24.98
C PRO A 199 -4.65 -18.02 -24.32
N ALA A 200 -4.90 -17.98 -23.01
CA ALA A 200 -5.24 -16.74 -22.31
C ALA A 200 -4.07 -15.73 -22.39
N ASN A 201 -2.84 -16.17 -22.13
CA ASN A 201 -1.67 -15.30 -22.27
C ASN A 201 -1.36 -14.94 -23.71
N ALA A 202 -1.59 -15.85 -24.67
CA ALA A 202 -1.45 -15.54 -26.08
C ALA A 202 -2.43 -14.45 -26.54
N ALA A 203 -3.69 -14.52 -26.11
CA ALA A 203 -4.70 -13.50 -26.40
C ALA A 203 -4.36 -12.16 -25.76
N ARG A 204 -3.86 -12.15 -24.52
CA ARG A 204 -3.39 -10.94 -23.83
C ARG A 204 -2.24 -10.29 -24.59
N ALA A 205 -1.26 -11.07 -25.04
CA ALA A 205 -0.15 -10.57 -25.83
C ALA A 205 -0.60 -9.97 -27.17
N GLN A 206 -1.57 -10.59 -27.86
CA GLN A 206 -2.17 -10.05 -29.09
C GLN A 206 -2.90 -8.72 -28.85
N ALA A 207 -3.46 -8.52 -27.67
CA ALA A 207 -4.09 -7.27 -27.25
C ALA A 207 -3.09 -6.21 -26.71
N GLY A 208 -1.77 -6.50 -26.74
CA GLY A 208 -0.74 -5.61 -26.19
C GLY A 208 -0.72 -5.55 -24.66
N LEU A 209 -1.36 -6.51 -23.99
CA LEU A 209 -1.36 -6.62 -22.53
C LEU A 209 -0.22 -7.55 -22.07
N PRO A 210 0.37 -7.29 -20.89
CA PRO A 210 1.42 -8.15 -20.33
C PRO A 210 0.86 -9.55 -20.00
N PRO A 211 1.59 -10.63 -20.31
CA PRO A 211 1.19 -11.98 -19.91
C PRO A 211 1.34 -12.16 -18.40
N VAL A 212 0.49 -12.98 -17.78
CA VAL A 212 0.70 -13.41 -16.39
C VAL A 212 1.75 -14.52 -16.38
N ASN A 213 2.82 -14.35 -15.62
CA ASN A 213 3.94 -15.30 -15.61
C ASN A 213 4.39 -15.71 -14.20
N SER A 214 3.72 -15.23 -13.16
CA SER A 214 4.09 -15.53 -11.77
C SER A 214 2.94 -15.38 -10.78
N LEU A 215 3.18 -15.82 -9.56
CA LEU A 215 2.35 -15.55 -8.39
C LEU A 215 3.15 -14.71 -7.39
N TRP A 216 2.57 -13.61 -6.92
CA TRP A 216 3.17 -12.78 -5.87
C TRP A 216 2.57 -13.13 -4.51
N LEU A 217 3.33 -13.84 -3.68
CA LEU A 217 2.90 -14.25 -2.33
C LEU A 217 3.27 -13.20 -1.29
N PHE A 218 2.31 -12.83 -0.45
CA PHE A 218 2.49 -11.90 0.64
C PHE A 218 1.56 -12.24 1.82
N GLY A 219 1.84 -11.67 2.99
CA GLY A 219 1.04 -11.85 4.19
C GLY A 219 1.77 -12.61 5.29
N GLY A 220 1.05 -13.51 5.95
CA GLY A 220 1.54 -14.29 7.08
C GLY A 220 1.12 -13.76 8.45
N GLY A 221 0.33 -12.68 8.50
CA GLY A 221 -0.24 -12.17 9.75
C GLY A 221 -1.46 -12.97 10.21
N ARG A 222 -1.76 -12.93 11.51
CA ARG A 222 -2.95 -13.55 12.10
C ARG A 222 -3.92 -12.48 12.62
N ALA A 223 -5.21 -12.79 12.67
CA ALA A 223 -6.18 -11.92 13.33
C ALA A 223 -5.87 -11.70 14.83
N ALA A 224 -5.29 -12.71 15.49
CA ALA A 224 -4.89 -12.65 16.90
C ALA A 224 -3.77 -11.63 17.19
N ASP A 225 -3.05 -11.19 16.16
CA ASP A 225 -1.96 -10.23 16.27
C ASP A 225 -2.47 -8.77 16.25
N PHE A 226 -3.79 -8.55 16.15
CA PHE A 226 -4.43 -7.22 16.20
C PHE A 226 -5.00 -6.93 17.59
N ALA A 227 -5.06 -5.65 17.98
CA ALA A 227 -5.63 -5.22 19.26
C ALA A 227 -7.14 -5.52 19.43
N SER A 228 -7.86 -5.75 18.33
CA SER A 228 -9.27 -6.18 18.36
C SER A 228 -9.51 -7.29 17.33
N PRO A 229 -9.08 -8.53 17.61
CA PRO A 229 -9.15 -9.65 16.68
C PRO A 229 -10.56 -9.90 16.15
N GLU A 230 -11.57 -9.75 17.01
CA GLU A 230 -12.98 -9.96 16.68
C GLU A 230 -13.45 -9.05 15.54
N ARG A 231 -12.94 -7.81 15.47
CA ARG A 231 -13.28 -6.85 14.40
C ARG A 231 -12.68 -7.24 13.06
N MET A 232 -11.56 -7.96 13.04
CA MET A 232 -10.95 -8.44 11.80
C MET A 232 -11.76 -9.60 11.20
N THR A 233 -12.43 -10.35 12.06
CA THR A 233 -13.26 -11.50 11.67
C THR A 233 -14.73 -11.15 11.41
N GLN A 234 -15.23 -10.03 11.93
CA GLN A 234 -16.64 -9.63 11.79
C GLN A 234 -16.85 -8.68 10.60
N ALA A 235 -18.02 -8.77 9.96
CA ALA A 235 -18.41 -7.91 8.84
C ALA A 235 -18.80 -6.48 9.27
N ASP A 236 -18.82 -6.22 10.57
CA ASP A 236 -19.28 -4.94 11.13
C ASP A 236 -18.20 -3.87 10.97
N GLY A 237 -18.46 -3.01 9.97
CA GLY A 237 -18.03 -1.63 9.70
C GLY A 237 -16.78 -1.02 10.38
N PRO A 238 -16.11 -0.07 9.70
CA PRO A 238 -14.88 0.53 10.20
C PRO A 238 -15.08 1.21 11.58
N PRO A 239 -14.03 1.24 12.43
CA PRO A 239 -14.12 1.75 13.80
C PRO A 239 -14.62 3.20 13.86
N PRO A 240 -15.10 3.67 15.04
CA PRO A 240 -15.66 5.01 15.24
C PRO A 240 -14.57 6.09 15.14
N THR A 241 -14.20 6.40 13.89
CA THR A 241 -13.39 7.50 13.31
C THR A 241 -12.62 6.93 12.11
N ALA A 242 -13.31 6.40 11.11
CA ALA A 242 -12.67 6.00 9.86
C ALA A 242 -11.88 7.19 9.28
N PRO A 243 -10.60 7.01 8.92
CA PRO A 243 -9.84 8.07 8.28
C PRO A 243 -10.42 8.35 6.89
N VAL A 244 -10.40 9.62 6.49
CA VAL A 244 -10.70 9.99 5.11
C VAL A 244 -9.40 9.86 4.33
N ILE A 245 -9.35 8.97 3.34
CA ILE A 245 -8.19 8.79 2.47
C ILE A 245 -8.49 9.48 1.14
N ASP A 246 -7.63 10.40 0.70
CA ASP A 246 -7.66 10.96 -0.66
C ASP A 246 -6.44 10.49 -1.45
N ALA A 247 -6.61 9.39 -2.20
CA ALA A 247 -5.52 8.72 -2.91
C ALA A 247 -5.21 9.32 -4.30
N ARG A 248 -5.79 10.47 -4.67
CA ARG A 248 -5.63 11.01 -6.04
C ARG A 248 -4.19 11.35 -6.43
N LEU A 249 -3.32 11.58 -5.44
CA LEU A 249 -1.90 11.88 -5.64
C LEU A 249 -1.04 10.62 -5.80
N GLU A 250 -1.55 9.44 -5.41
CA GLU A 250 -0.79 8.20 -5.35
C GLU A 250 -0.35 7.72 -6.72
N ALA A 251 -1.30 7.56 -7.66
CA ALA A 251 -1.01 7.12 -9.02
C ALA A 251 -0.04 8.05 -9.79
N PRO A 252 -0.25 9.39 -9.84
CA PRO A 252 0.71 10.26 -10.53
C PRO A 252 2.07 10.32 -9.82
N ALA A 253 2.12 10.22 -8.48
CA ALA A 253 3.40 10.15 -7.76
C ALA A 253 4.17 8.86 -8.10
N ALA A 254 3.49 7.71 -8.10
CA ALA A 254 4.09 6.42 -8.46
C ALA A 254 4.59 6.38 -9.92
N ALA A 255 3.88 7.06 -10.83
CA ALA A 255 4.28 7.18 -12.24
C ALA A 255 5.37 8.24 -12.48
N GLY A 256 5.73 9.05 -11.48
CA GLY A 256 6.63 10.20 -11.66
C GLY A 256 6.04 11.32 -12.53
N ASP A 257 4.73 11.34 -12.76
CA ASP A 257 4.02 12.36 -13.53
C ASP A 257 3.75 13.59 -12.65
N TRP A 258 4.79 14.38 -12.43
CA TRP A 258 4.73 15.53 -11.55
C TRP A 258 3.86 16.67 -12.08
N LEU A 259 3.62 16.73 -13.39
CA LEU A 259 2.68 17.69 -13.97
C LEU A 259 1.25 17.36 -13.55
N ARG A 260 0.82 16.12 -13.77
CA ARG A 260 -0.49 15.64 -13.34
C ARG A 260 -0.63 15.68 -11.82
N TRP A 261 0.43 15.34 -11.10
CA TRP A 261 0.46 15.42 -9.64
C TRP A 261 0.15 16.84 -9.14
N LEU A 262 0.77 17.87 -9.72
CA LEU A 262 0.50 19.28 -9.34
C LEU A 262 -0.95 19.69 -9.66
N GLN A 263 -1.51 19.22 -10.77
CA GLN A 263 -2.91 19.47 -11.13
C GLN A 263 -3.87 18.84 -10.12
N GLU A 264 -3.65 17.57 -9.77
CA GLU A 264 -4.46 16.88 -8.77
C GLU A 264 -4.30 17.48 -7.37
N LEU A 265 -3.10 17.98 -7.03
CA LEU A 265 -2.87 18.69 -5.78
C LEU A 265 -3.65 20.02 -5.73
N ALA A 266 -3.64 20.81 -6.80
CA ALA A 266 -4.43 22.05 -6.85
C ALA A 266 -5.93 21.78 -6.71
N ARG A 267 -6.40 20.73 -7.39
CA ARG A 267 -7.79 20.27 -7.29
C ARG A 267 -8.12 19.79 -5.86
N LEU A 268 -7.23 19.04 -5.22
CA LEU A 268 -7.36 18.62 -3.82
C LEU A 268 -7.47 19.83 -2.89
N ASP A 269 -6.64 20.85 -3.08
CA ASP A 269 -6.67 22.06 -2.26
C ASP A 269 -8.05 22.73 -2.35
N GLN A 270 -8.55 22.95 -3.57
CA GLN A 270 -9.83 23.61 -3.82
C GLN A 270 -11.03 22.80 -3.33
N GLU A 271 -11.06 21.50 -3.63
CA GLU A 271 -12.24 20.65 -3.37
C GLU A 271 -12.30 20.13 -1.92
N ARG A 272 -11.15 19.98 -1.24
CA ARG A 272 -11.05 19.33 0.07
C ARG A 272 -10.37 20.19 1.12
N LEU A 273 -9.16 20.69 0.85
CA LEU A 273 -8.36 21.34 1.91
C LEU A 273 -8.93 22.70 2.29
N ALA A 274 -9.24 23.57 1.33
CA ALA A 274 -9.81 24.89 1.57
C ALA A 274 -11.17 24.83 2.29
N PRO A 275 -12.13 23.96 1.91
CA PRO A 275 -13.35 23.76 2.69
C PRO A 275 -13.09 23.28 4.13
N LEU A 276 -12.10 22.40 4.33
CA LEU A 276 -11.70 21.95 5.67
C LEU A 276 -11.04 23.07 6.47
N ALA A 277 -10.22 23.91 5.85
CA ALA A 277 -9.61 25.08 6.50
C ALA A 277 -10.67 26.07 6.97
N ALA A 278 -11.68 26.35 6.14
CA ALA A 278 -12.82 27.20 6.53
C ALA A 278 -13.57 26.61 7.74
N ARG A 279 -13.79 25.29 7.75
CA ARG A 279 -14.39 24.58 8.90
C ARG A 279 -13.54 24.66 10.17
N LEU A 280 -12.21 24.59 10.06
CA LEU A 280 -11.28 24.71 11.19
C LEU A 280 -11.28 26.11 11.83
N GLN A 281 -11.77 27.14 11.12
CA GLN A 281 -11.91 28.49 11.67
C GLN A 281 -13.23 28.69 12.44
N ALA A 282 -14.20 27.78 12.29
CA ALA A 282 -15.47 27.85 12.98
C ALA A 282 -15.32 27.62 14.49
N ARG A 283 -16.20 28.25 15.28
CA ARG A 283 -16.21 28.08 16.73
C ARG A 283 -16.59 26.62 17.07
N GLY A 284 -15.79 25.97 17.92
CA GLY A 284 -16.00 24.57 18.29
C GLY A 284 -15.51 23.56 17.26
N ALA A 285 -14.74 23.97 16.25
CA ALA A 285 -14.13 23.06 15.29
C ALA A 285 -13.25 22.02 16.00
N ARG A 286 -13.26 20.79 15.49
CA ARG A 286 -12.39 19.70 15.96
C ARG A 286 -11.03 19.79 15.27
N PRO A 287 -9.93 19.39 15.94
CA PRO A 287 -8.63 19.33 15.29
C PRO A 287 -8.62 18.34 14.11
N LEU A 288 -7.78 18.64 13.14
CA LEU A 288 -7.50 17.81 11.98
C LEU A 288 -6.11 17.22 12.14
N ARG A 289 -6.02 15.89 12.12
CA ARG A 289 -4.75 15.20 11.91
C ARG A 289 -4.57 14.95 10.42
N LEU A 290 -3.50 15.48 9.86
CA LEU A 290 -3.10 15.29 8.48
C LEU A 290 -1.97 14.27 8.43
N VAL A 291 -2.12 13.23 7.60
CA VAL A 291 -1.09 12.21 7.37
C VAL A 291 -0.71 12.27 5.91
N LEU A 292 0.56 12.55 5.63
CA LEU A 292 1.13 12.56 4.29
C LEU A 292 2.00 11.31 4.16
N THR A 293 1.82 10.52 3.10
CA THR A 293 2.67 9.34 2.88
C THR A 293 3.43 9.48 1.57
N GLY A 294 4.64 8.94 1.54
CA GLY A 294 5.48 8.84 0.36
C GLY A 294 5.88 7.39 0.08
N GLU A 295 7.04 7.23 -0.54
CA GLU A 295 7.58 5.91 -0.90
C GLU A 295 8.17 5.16 0.31
N SER A 296 8.95 5.86 1.15
CA SER A 296 9.67 5.28 2.29
C SER A 296 9.42 5.99 3.61
N ARG A 297 8.53 6.99 3.64
CA ARG A 297 8.27 7.79 4.84
C ARG A 297 6.83 8.23 4.95
N LEU A 298 6.45 8.63 6.16
CA LEU A 298 5.23 9.37 6.43
C LEU A 298 5.51 10.58 7.31
N ALA A 299 4.63 11.57 7.20
CA ALA A 299 4.62 12.77 8.04
C ALA A 299 3.23 12.97 8.62
N THR A 300 3.16 13.18 9.93
CA THR A 300 1.90 13.48 10.64
C THR A 300 1.93 14.91 11.17
N LEU A 301 0.86 15.67 10.93
CA LEU A 301 0.69 17.03 11.42
C LEU A 301 -0.65 17.15 12.15
N ASP A 302 -0.64 17.73 13.35
CA ASP A 302 -1.86 18.04 14.11
C ASP A 302 -2.23 19.52 13.91
N ILE A 303 -3.24 19.76 13.08
CA ILE A 303 -3.76 21.09 12.76
C ILE A 303 -4.84 21.47 13.78
N SER A 304 -4.49 22.42 14.63
CA SER A 304 -5.37 22.93 15.68
C SER A 304 -6.30 24.04 15.17
N PRO A 305 -7.57 24.09 15.62
CA PRO A 305 -8.45 25.22 15.37
C PRO A 305 -7.87 26.53 15.93
N VAL A 306 -8.06 27.63 15.22
CA VAL A 306 -7.56 28.94 15.68
C VAL A 306 -8.48 29.48 16.79
N GLN A 307 -8.07 29.33 18.04
CA GLN A 307 -8.81 29.87 19.19
C GLN A 307 -8.75 31.40 19.22
N GLY A 308 -9.86 32.06 19.56
CA GLY A 308 -10.10 33.50 19.33
C GLY A 308 -9.02 34.46 19.81
N TRP A 309 -8.36 34.19 20.94
CA TRP A 309 -7.26 35.03 21.44
C TRP A 309 -5.93 34.77 20.71
N ARG A 310 -5.70 33.54 20.21
CA ARG A 310 -4.51 33.17 19.43
C ARG A 310 -4.49 33.78 18.03
N ARG A 311 -5.62 34.32 17.53
CA ARG A 311 -5.69 35.08 16.27
C ARG A 311 -4.86 36.37 16.31
N LEU A 312 -4.64 36.92 17.50
CA LEU A 312 -3.87 38.14 17.72
C LEU A 312 -2.36 37.89 17.86
N LEU A 313 -1.95 36.63 18.04
CA LEU A 313 -0.54 36.23 18.11
C LEU A 313 -0.06 35.79 16.73
N ARG A 314 1.12 36.27 16.32
CA ARG A 314 1.79 35.71 15.13
C ARG A 314 2.16 34.26 15.44
N PRO A 315 1.62 33.26 14.73
CA PRO A 315 2.00 31.87 14.97
C PRO A 315 3.47 31.68 14.63
N ARG A 316 4.17 30.88 15.44
CA ARG A 316 5.54 30.45 15.15
C ARG A 316 5.49 29.62 13.86
N ARG A 317 6.21 30.07 12.83
CA ARG A 317 6.31 29.35 11.58
C ARG A 317 7.37 28.26 11.70
N HIS A 318 7.04 27.08 11.22
CA HIS A 318 7.98 25.96 11.08
C HIS A 318 8.62 26.00 9.70
N ASP A 319 9.92 25.73 9.65
CA ASP A 319 10.62 25.48 8.39
C ASP A 319 10.27 24.07 7.91
N TRP A 320 9.17 23.99 7.16
CA TRP A 320 8.66 22.72 6.69
C TRP A 320 9.41 22.18 5.47
N HIS A 321 10.17 23.02 4.76
CA HIS A 321 11.01 22.57 3.66
C HIS A 321 12.03 21.55 4.14
N ALA A 322 12.65 21.78 5.30
CA ALA A 322 13.69 20.91 5.85
C ALA A 322 13.27 19.44 5.96
N TRP A 323 12.06 19.16 6.45
CA TRP A 323 11.56 17.80 6.58
C TRP A 323 10.84 17.30 5.33
N TYR A 324 10.21 18.18 4.55
CA TYR A 324 9.50 17.80 3.32
C TYR A 324 10.46 17.37 2.21
N THR A 325 11.63 18.01 2.14
CA THR A 325 12.69 17.70 1.17
C THR A 325 13.79 16.80 1.72
N ALA A 326 13.65 16.29 2.94
CA ALA A 326 14.62 15.36 3.53
C ALA A 326 14.80 14.12 2.63
N ARG A 327 15.95 13.47 2.75
CA ARG A 327 16.24 12.19 2.10
C ARG A 327 15.78 11.06 2.99
#